data_AF-A0A8H6JF88-F1
#
_entry.id   AF-A0A8H6JF88-F1
#
_cell.length_a   1.000
_cell.length_b   1.000
_cell.length_c   1.000
_cell.angle_alpha   90.00
_cell.angle_beta   90.00
_cell.angle_gamma   90.00
#
_symmetry.space_group_name_H-M   'P 1'
#
loop_
_entity.id
_entity.type
_entity.pdbx_description
1 polymer ?
#
loop_
_entity_poly.entity_id
_entity_poly.type
_entity_poly.pdbx_seq_one_letter_code
_entity_poly.pdbx_strand_id
1 'polypeptide(L)'
;MVSDLHVDLVRKWKRHGPAIEAYWRSFDKRLRTKCLKEGGAVLKHPNDRSFVDAYKLIPEIPEKLILARQMYILQPMNIAIEVILEEGSKSRARKEPPKAPIDAASAALTKLNIRERPTKMSLPELIASARDQKASLDGYLSLLSSEPVVLAYDVNFWFFSRPELVPDEKGRSLPQHTDRYITGSFFDAIHNAVKGAAIWNYIDRLLERLDGHGKDKVQRAITLQEISNICHLEYARAQALFKRQAQTGSGFKLFKRMSNAVDAAGNPRVRLKGKPEDFLRSDPQLHYILRLCHPDTNAIKVVDLIKKLSELHQAHPAEREKLTEREAKSLGDLAVIVAFIQDLSPAVSMPSLSRKKGQLFVSRAQELEAEFNRLKKDLDVGDFVVPIDNLLEPGMAEGALKTLDAFVFERSGTKLGFLSEPRERLVEQRKAKEKKRSSQSSAYEIAPAVAVTAPTTEPATSAQTFKVSASTAAVFQALFNKSESRRPVSWAPWRTWASRCCPSTDPSTPSSRPTA
;
A
#
# COMPACT_ATOMS: atom_id res chain seq x y z
N MET A 1 0.85 6.37 18.63
CA MET A 1 0.32 4.99 18.64
C MET A 1 -1.07 4.90 19.28
N VAL A 2 -1.23 5.00 20.61
CA VAL A 2 -2.56 4.94 21.24
C VAL A 2 -3.52 6.01 20.70
N SER A 3 -3.03 7.24 20.51
CA SER A 3 -3.80 8.32 19.88
C SER A 3 -4.22 7.97 18.45
N ASP A 4 -3.35 7.36 17.65
CA ASP A 4 -3.64 7.00 16.26
C ASP A 4 -4.73 5.92 16.19
N LEU A 5 -4.63 4.87 17.01
CA LEU A 5 -5.63 3.80 17.09
C LEU A 5 -7.02 4.32 17.50
N HIS A 6 -7.05 5.33 18.37
CA HIS A 6 -8.31 5.98 18.76
C HIS A 6 -8.89 6.84 17.63
N VAL A 7 -8.04 7.62 16.95
CA VAL A 7 -8.46 8.42 15.78
C VAL A 7 -9.00 7.52 14.67
N ASP A 8 -8.36 6.38 14.43
CA ASP A 8 -8.82 5.40 13.45
C ASP A 8 -10.17 4.81 13.85
N LEU A 9 -10.35 4.43 15.12
CA LEU A 9 -11.63 3.91 15.61
C LEU A 9 -12.77 4.93 15.43
N VAL A 10 -12.52 6.20 15.77
CA VAL A 10 -13.48 7.30 15.58
C VAL A 10 -13.79 7.50 14.09
N ARG A 11 -12.78 7.42 13.22
CA ARG A 11 -12.95 7.59 11.78
C ARG A 11 -13.73 6.44 11.15
N LYS A 12 -13.42 5.18 11.52
CA LYS A 12 -14.17 3.99 11.11
C LYS A 12 -15.62 4.10 11.53
N TRP A 13 -15.88 4.51 12.78
CA TRP A 13 -17.24 4.72 13.26
C TRP A 13 -17.97 5.83 12.49
N LYS A 14 -17.31 6.95 12.22
CA LYS A 14 -17.90 8.04 11.43
C LYS A 14 -18.30 7.60 10.01
N ARG A 15 -17.47 6.77 9.37
CA ARG A 15 -17.71 6.27 8.00
C ARG A 15 -18.73 5.15 7.95
N HIS A 16 -18.58 4.17 8.83
CA HIS A 16 -19.23 2.86 8.72
C HIS A 16 -20.21 2.56 9.85
N GLY A 17 -20.37 3.47 10.81
CA GLY A 17 -21.19 3.26 12.01
C GLY A 17 -22.57 2.65 11.74
N PRO A 18 -23.37 3.21 10.79
CA PRO A 18 -24.67 2.64 10.44
C PRO A 18 -24.58 1.18 9.93
N ALA A 19 -23.60 0.87 9.07
CA ALA A 19 -23.40 -0.48 8.54
C ALA A 19 -22.91 -1.45 9.63
N ILE A 20 -21.98 -1.01 10.49
CA ILE A 20 -21.49 -1.79 11.63
C ILE A 20 -22.65 -2.14 12.57
N GLU A 21 -23.53 -1.20 12.90
CA GLU A 21 -24.71 -1.45 13.73
C GLU A 21 -25.64 -2.49 13.08
N ALA A 22 -25.93 -2.33 11.79
CA ALA A 22 -26.80 -3.22 11.04
C ALA A 22 -26.23 -4.65 11.00
N TYR A 23 -24.95 -4.80 10.63
CA TYR A 23 -24.27 -6.10 10.58
C TYR A 23 -24.21 -6.77 11.95
N TRP A 24 -23.79 -6.03 12.98
CA TRP A 24 -23.70 -6.58 14.34
C TRP A 24 -25.05 -7.08 14.87
N ARG A 25 -26.15 -6.38 14.58
CA ARG A 25 -27.51 -6.82 14.93
C ARG A 25 -27.93 -8.08 14.17
N SER A 26 -27.51 -8.22 12.91
CA SER A 26 -27.81 -9.40 12.08
C SER A 26 -27.03 -10.66 12.46
N PHE A 27 -25.89 -10.53 13.15
CA PHE A 27 -25.02 -11.66 13.47
C PHE A 27 -25.59 -12.58 14.55
N ASP A 28 -25.38 -13.88 14.38
CA ASP A 28 -25.63 -14.87 15.42
C ASP A 28 -24.50 -14.88 16.47
N LYS A 29 -24.65 -15.73 17.50
CA LYS A 29 -23.64 -15.87 18.56
C LYS A 29 -22.28 -16.32 18.01
N ARG A 30 -22.25 -17.14 16.95
CA ARG A 30 -21.02 -17.67 16.36
C ARG A 30 -20.23 -16.56 15.68
N LEU A 31 -20.87 -15.76 14.83
CA LEU A 31 -20.24 -14.64 14.11
C LEU A 31 -19.75 -13.55 15.06
N ARG A 32 -20.56 -13.18 16.08
CA ARG A 32 -20.10 -12.22 17.11
C ARG A 32 -18.90 -12.74 17.88
N THR A 33 -18.87 -14.05 18.18
CA THR A 33 -17.72 -14.69 18.83
C THR A 33 -16.48 -14.68 17.93
N LYS A 34 -16.64 -14.92 16.62
CA LYS A 34 -15.56 -14.83 15.64
C LYS A 34 -14.95 -13.42 15.63
N CYS A 35 -15.77 -12.38 15.47
CA CYS A 35 -15.34 -10.99 15.46
C CYS A 35 -14.52 -10.60 16.70
N LEU A 36 -14.99 -11.03 17.89
CA LEU A 36 -14.30 -10.73 19.16
C LEU A 36 -13.02 -11.57 19.36
N LYS A 37 -12.97 -12.81 18.85
CA LYS A 37 -11.79 -13.66 18.92
C LYS A 37 -10.68 -13.21 17.99
N GLU A 38 -11.02 -12.87 16.75
CA GLU A 38 -10.08 -12.38 15.74
C GLU A 38 -9.60 -10.96 16.05
N GLY A 39 -10.44 -10.14 16.70
CA GLY A 39 -10.01 -8.89 17.29
C GLY A 39 -8.87 -9.07 18.30
N GLY A 40 -8.94 -10.10 19.13
CA GLY A 40 -7.94 -10.35 20.17
C GLY A 40 -8.61 -10.58 21.53
N ALA A 41 -8.18 -11.67 22.16
CA ALA A 41 -8.62 -12.27 23.43
C ALA A 41 -9.76 -11.58 24.20
N VAL A 42 -10.91 -12.25 24.21
CA VAL A 42 -11.98 -12.04 25.19
C VAL A 42 -11.45 -12.42 26.58
N LEU A 43 -11.32 -11.45 27.50
CA LEU A 43 -11.15 -11.75 28.93
C LEU A 43 -12.33 -12.64 29.35
N LYS A 44 -12.08 -13.82 29.91
CA LYS A 44 -13.18 -14.72 30.32
C LYS A 44 -14.05 -14.09 31.41
N HIS A 45 -13.47 -13.17 32.19
CA HIS A 45 -14.12 -12.34 33.22
C HIS A 45 -13.17 -11.19 33.65
N PRO A 46 -13.63 -10.16 34.38
CA PRO A 46 -12.82 -8.97 34.70
C PRO A 46 -11.51 -9.26 35.48
N ASN A 47 -11.43 -10.41 36.14
CA ASN A 47 -10.28 -10.84 36.96
C ASN A 47 -9.46 -11.97 36.32
N ASP A 48 -9.59 -12.21 35.01
CA ASP A 48 -8.87 -13.29 34.32
C ASP A 48 -7.36 -13.04 34.30
N ARG A 49 -6.60 -13.95 34.94
CA ARG A 49 -5.14 -13.90 35.10
C ARG A 49 -4.40 -14.79 34.09
N SER A 50 -5.07 -15.34 33.08
CA SER A 50 -4.40 -16.12 32.03
C SER A 50 -3.38 -15.32 31.18
N PHE A 51 -3.37 -13.99 31.34
CA PHE A 51 -2.39 -13.06 30.76
C PHE A 51 -1.11 -12.85 31.62
N VAL A 52 -0.81 -13.70 32.60
CA VAL A 52 0.31 -13.51 33.54
C VAL A 52 1.71 -13.58 32.90
N ASP A 53 1.88 -14.11 31.69
CA ASP A 53 3.19 -14.02 31.01
C ASP A 53 3.45 -12.67 30.34
N ALA A 54 2.41 -11.88 30.04
CA ALA A 54 2.58 -10.46 29.67
C ALA A 54 2.94 -9.58 30.88
N TYR A 55 2.76 -10.10 32.10
CA TYR A 55 3.24 -9.47 33.34
C TYR A 55 4.72 -9.75 33.65
N LYS A 56 5.39 -10.64 32.91
CA LYS A 56 6.82 -10.95 33.13
C LYS A 56 7.79 -10.07 32.34
N LEU A 57 7.28 -9.22 31.44
CA LEU A 57 8.06 -8.23 30.68
C LEU A 57 7.68 -6.79 31.08
N ILE A 58 7.44 -6.56 32.37
CA ILE A 58 7.01 -5.24 32.89
C ILE A 58 8.22 -4.37 33.24
N PRO A 59 8.38 -3.19 32.62
CA PRO A 59 9.16 -2.09 33.19
C PRO A 59 8.36 -1.42 34.32
N GLU A 60 8.99 -1.17 35.46
CA GLU A 60 8.45 -0.72 36.76
C GLU A 60 7.61 0.60 36.79
N ILE A 61 7.26 1.21 35.65
CA ILE A 61 6.68 2.55 35.59
C ILE A 61 5.16 2.51 35.33
N PRO A 62 4.29 3.05 36.22
CA PRO A 62 2.82 3.01 36.11
C PRO A 62 2.24 3.59 34.81
N GLU A 63 2.87 4.60 34.22
CA GLU A 63 2.41 5.23 32.97
C GLU A 63 2.53 4.30 31.75
N LYS A 64 3.57 3.46 31.73
CA LYS A 64 3.76 2.45 30.67
C LYS A 64 2.68 1.37 30.73
N LEU A 65 2.16 1.07 31.92
CA LEU A 65 1.04 0.13 32.12
C LEU A 65 -0.28 0.66 31.53
N ILE A 66 -0.53 1.97 31.61
CA ILE A 66 -1.76 2.59 31.07
C ILE A 66 -1.73 2.57 29.54
N LEU A 67 -0.62 2.95 28.93
CA LEU A 67 -0.47 2.95 27.47
C LEU A 67 -0.53 1.53 26.89
N ALA A 68 0.10 0.55 27.56
CA ALA A 68 0.01 -0.85 27.18
C ALA A 68 -1.45 -1.34 27.22
N ARG A 69 -2.17 -1.11 28.33
CA ARG A 69 -3.58 -1.50 28.46
C ARG A 69 -4.47 -0.87 27.38
N GLN A 70 -4.29 0.42 27.09
CA GLN A 70 -5.06 1.12 26.06
C GLN A 70 -4.78 0.55 24.66
N MET A 71 -3.53 0.18 24.38
CA MET A 71 -3.16 -0.47 23.12
C MET A 71 -3.81 -1.86 22.99
N TYR A 72 -3.76 -2.69 24.04
CA TYR A 72 -4.39 -4.01 24.07
C TYR A 72 -5.92 -3.99 23.95
N ILE A 73 -6.56 -2.83 24.11
CA ILE A 73 -8.01 -2.66 23.91
C ILE A 73 -8.29 -2.10 22.52
N LEU A 74 -7.64 -0.99 22.17
CA LEU A 74 -7.93 -0.26 20.93
C LEU A 74 -7.54 -1.03 19.67
N GLN A 75 -6.46 -1.81 19.71
CA GLN A 75 -6.05 -2.62 18.56
C GLN A 75 -7.07 -3.73 18.27
N PRO A 76 -7.49 -4.55 19.26
CA PRO A 76 -8.56 -5.51 19.03
C PRO A 76 -9.88 -4.93 18.54
N MET A 77 -10.25 -3.75 19.00
CA MET A 77 -11.47 -3.09 18.55
C MET A 77 -11.37 -2.66 17.08
N ASN A 78 -10.22 -2.15 16.64
CA ASN A 78 -9.99 -1.80 15.25
C ASN A 78 -10.09 -3.03 14.33
N ILE A 79 -9.53 -4.16 14.76
CA ILE A 79 -9.59 -5.44 14.03
C ILE A 79 -11.02 -5.98 14.03
N ALA A 80 -11.71 -5.96 15.19
CA ALA A 80 -13.09 -6.43 15.28
C ALA A 80 -14.04 -5.66 14.35
N ILE A 81 -13.85 -4.35 14.18
CA ILE A 81 -14.61 -3.57 13.19
C ILE A 81 -14.34 -4.05 11.77
N GLU A 82 -13.08 -4.32 11.41
CA GLU A 82 -12.72 -4.85 10.09
C GLU A 82 -13.41 -6.19 9.84
N VAL A 83 -13.36 -7.11 10.81
CA VAL A 83 -14.02 -8.43 10.73
C VAL A 83 -15.54 -8.29 10.65
N ILE A 84 -16.16 -7.35 11.37
CA ILE A 84 -17.61 -7.10 11.27
C ILE A 84 -17.98 -6.63 9.85
N LEU A 85 -17.19 -5.72 9.28
CA LEU A 85 -17.42 -5.23 7.92
C LEU A 85 -17.21 -6.34 6.88
N GLU A 86 -16.24 -7.22 7.10
CA GLU A 86 -15.98 -8.38 6.25
C GLU A 86 -17.10 -9.42 6.31
N GLU A 87 -17.46 -9.89 7.50
CA GLU A 87 -18.50 -10.90 7.69
C GLU A 87 -19.90 -10.37 7.33
N GLY A 88 -20.13 -9.08 7.56
CA GLY A 88 -21.41 -8.43 7.31
C GLY A 88 -21.70 -8.21 5.83
N SER A 89 -20.65 -8.03 5.02
CA SER A 89 -20.83 -7.79 3.60
C SER A 89 -21.15 -9.06 2.81
N LYS A 90 -22.25 -8.99 2.07
CA LYS A 90 -22.68 -10.01 1.10
C LYS A 90 -22.37 -9.63 -0.35
N SER A 91 -21.96 -8.38 -0.58
CA SER A 91 -21.77 -7.78 -1.91
C SER A 91 -20.33 -7.77 -2.39
N ARG A 92 -19.35 -8.01 -1.51
CA ARG A 92 -17.93 -8.06 -1.90
C ARG A 92 -17.68 -9.14 -2.94
N ALA A 93 -16.91 -8.79 -3.95
CA ALA A 93 -16.36 -9.77 -4.88
C ALA A 93 -15.38 -10.70 -4.13
N ARG A 94 -15.83 -11.89 -3.74
CA ARG A 94 -15.02 -12.91 -3.03
C ARG A 94 -14.18 -13.79 -3.96
N LYS A 95 -13.96 -13.37 -5.22
CA LYS A 95 -13.07 -14.11 -6.12
C LYS A 95 -11.68 -14.07 -5.50
N GLU A 96 -11.04 -15.23 -5.35
CA GLU A 96 -9.62 -15.25 -5.03
C GLU A 96 -8.88 -14.39 -6.06
N PRO A 97 -7.89 -13.59 -5.64
CA PRO A 97 -7.06 -12.86 -6.57
C PRO A 97 -6.58 -13.84 -7.65
N PRO A 98 -6.57 -13.46 -8.94
CA PRO A 98 -5.85 -14.27 -9.91
C PRO A 98 -4.44 -14.46 -9.36
N LYS A 99 -3.99 -15.71 -9.20
CA LYS A 99 -2.62 -16.03 -8.82
C LYS A 99 -1.70 -15.52 -9.93
N ALA A 100 -1.35 -14.24 -9.89
CA ALA A 100 -0.38 -13.63 -10.79
C ALA A 100 1.03 -14.00 -10.29
N PRO A 101 1.98 -14.29 -11.19
CA PRO A 101 2.39 -15.67 -11.32
C PRO A 101 3.75 -15.81 -10.65
N ILE A 102 3.81 -16.56 -9.54
CA ILE A 102 5.06 -17.18 -9.08
C ILE A 102 5.75 -17.88 -10.27
N ASP A 103 4.97 -18.38 -11.23
CA ASP A 103 5.43 -18.96 -12.49
C ASP A 103 6.05 -17.97 -13.48
N ALA A 104 5.71 -16.67 -13.45
CA ALA A 104 6.31 -15.65 -14.31
C ALA A 104 7.60 -15.09 -13.70
N ALA A 105 7.66 -14.95 -12.37
CA ALA A 105 8.93 -14.73 -11.68
C ALA A 105 9.85 -15.94 -11.85
N SER A 106 9.30 -17.17 -11.74
CA SER A 106 10.00 -18.41 -12.08
C SER A 106 10.48 -18.39 -13.51
N ALA A 107 9.61 -18.09 -14.47
CA ALA A 107 9.93 -18.11 -15.89
C ALA A 107 10.92 -17.00 -16.24
N ALA A 108 10.88 -15.83 -15.61
CA ALA A 108 11.87 -14.78 -15.76
C ALA A 108 13.24 -15.20 -15.20
N LEU A 109 13.26 -15.82 -14.02
CA LEU A 109 14.48 -16.40 -13.44
C LEU A 109 15.01 -17.56 -14.30
N THR A 110 14.13 -18.41 -14.84
CA THR A 110 14.48 -19.48 -15.79
C THR A 110 14.98 -18.92 -17.13
N LYS A 111 14.38 -17.83 -17.65
CA LYS A 111 14.87 -17.10 -18.83
C LYS A 111 16.27 -16.51 -18.62
N LEU A 112 16.64 -16.19 -17.38
CA LEU A 112 18.01 -15.82 -17.01
C LEU A 112 18.93 -17.04 -16.86
N ASN A 113 18.37 -18.23 -16.60
CA ASN A 113 19.13 -19.43 -16.21
C ASN A 113 19.18 -20.54 -17.28
N ILE A 114 18.73 -20.30 -18.51
CA ILE A 114 18.93 -21.24 -19.63
C ILE A 114 20.14 -20.78 -20.45
N ARG A 115 21.21 -21.58 -20.37
CA ARG A 115 22.34 -21.80 -21.29
C ARG A 115 22.66 -20.67 -22.26
N GLU A 116 23.90 -20.16 -22.21
CA GLU A 116 24.58 -19.42 -23.28
C GLU A 116 23.60 -18.73 -24.23
N ARG A 117 22.92 -17.68 -23.72
CA ARG A 117 21.91 -16.94 -24.47
C ARG A 117 22.54 -16.57 -25.83
N PRO A 118 21.96 -16.96 -26.97
CA PRO A 118 22.64 -16.83 -28.26
C PRO A 118 22.94 -15.37 -28.57
N THR A 119 24.09 -15.19 -29.24
CA THR A 119 24.45 -14.10 -30.16
C THR A 119 23.64 -12.81 -30.05
N LYS A 120 24.29 -11.75 -29.51
CA LYS A 120 23.99 -10.32 -29.70
C LYS A 120 22.59 -10.04 -30.30
N MET A 121 21.57 -9.88 -29.44
CA MET A 121 20.23 -9.48 -29.86
C MET A 121 20.30 -8.28 -30.81
N SER A 122 19.57 -8.38 -31.92
CA SER A 122 19.45 -7.30 -32.88
C SER A 122 18.59 -6.16 -32.33
N LEU A 123 18.74 -4.95 -32.87
CA LEU A 123 17.93 -3.80 -32.45
C LEU A 123 16.41 -4.02 -32.66
N PRO A 124 15.94 -4.65 -33.74
CA PRO A 124 14.52 -5.00 -33.90
C PRO A 124 14.00 -5.96 -32.82
N GLU A 125 14.79 -6.95 -32.42
CA GLU A 125 14.41 -7.89 -31.34
C GLU A 125 14.32 -7.18 -29.98
N LEU A 126 15.20 -6.21 -29.72
CA LEU A 126 15.12 -5.37 -28.51
C LEU A 126 13.90 -4.46 -28.50
N ILE A 127 13.54 -3.89 -29.66
CA ILE A 127 12.29 -3.12 -29.81
C ILE A 127 11.09 -4.02 -29.53
N ALA A 128 11.05 -5.23 -30.10
CA ALA A 128 9.99 -6.19 -29.83
C ALA A 128 9.91 -6.53 -28.33
N SER A 129 11.05 -6.81 -27.67
CA SER A 129 11.10 -7.08 -26.24
C SER A 129 10.61 -5.92 -25.39
N ALA A 130 10.98 -4.67 -25.74
CA ALA A 130 10.50 -3.48 -25.05
C ALA A 130 8.99 -3.27 -25.23
N ARG A 131 8.45 -3.55 -26.42
CA ARG A 131 7.02 -3.49 -26.71
C ARG A 131 6.23 -4.56 -25.95
N ASP A 132 6.75 -5.78 -25.86
CA ASP A 132 6.13 -6.85 -25.08
C ASP A 132 6.06 -6.47 -23.60
N GLN A 133 7.15 -5.92 -23.05
CA GLN A 133 7.19 -5.49 -21.66
C GLN A 133 6.24 -4.30 -21.40
N LYS A 134 6.18 -3.35 -22.33
CA LYS A 134 5.21 -2.25 -22.30
C LYS A 134 3.76 -2.78 -22.33
N ALA A 135 3.44 -3.69 -23.25
CA ALA A 135 2.12 -4.28 -23.38
C ALA A 135 1.71 -5.05 -22.11
N SER A 136 2.64 -5.76 -21.48
CA SER A 136 2.44 -6.42 -20.19
C SER A 136 2.07 -5.42 -19.08
N LEU A 137 2.78 -4.30 -18.99
CA LEU A 137 2.51 -3.25 -18.01
C LEU A 137 1.20 -2.49 -18.29
N ASP A 138 0.89 -2.21 -19.54
CA ASP A 138 -0.39 -1.61 -19.94
C ASP A 138 -1.57 -2.56 -19.63
N GLY A 139 -1.38 -3.87 -19.86
CA GLY A 139 -2.34 -4.90 -19.45
C GLY A 139 -2.54 -4.96 -17.93
N TYR A 140 -1.45 -4.88 -17.14
CA TYR A 140 -1.54 -4.81 -15.67
C TYR A 140 -2.26 -3.54 -15.19
N LEU A 141 -2.01 -2.39 -15.82
CA LEU A 141 -2.74 -1.15 -15.53
C LEU A 141 -4.23 -1.27 -15.85
N SER A 142 -4.57 -1.91 -16.97
CA SER A 142 -5.97 -2.19 -17.31
C SER A 142 -6.63 -3.01 -16.21
N LEU A 143 -5.99 -4.10 -15.76
CA LEU A 143 -6.49 -4.93 -14.67
C LEU A 143 -6.64 -4.14 -13.35
N LEU A 144 -5.66 -3.31 -12.98
CA LEU A 144 -5.78 -2.45 -11.79
C LEU A 144 -6.96 -1.47 -11.87
N SER A 145 -7.32 -1.03 -13.08
CA SER A 145 -8.42 -0.10 -13.29
C SER A 145 -9.80 -0.75 -13.41
N SER A 146 -9.86 -2.00 -13.88
CA SER A 146 -11.12 -2.70 -14.18
C SER A 146 -11.49 -3.80 -13.19
N GLU A 147 -10.51 -4.40 -12.51
CA GLU A 147 -10.70 -5.54 -11.60
C GLU A 147 -10.46 -5.12 -10.14
N PRO A 148 -11.53 -4.89 -9.35
CA PRO A 148 -11.41 -4.46 -7.95
C PRO A 148 -10.57 -5.39 -7.07
N VAL A 149 -10.58 -6.69 -7.36
CA VAL A 149 -9.80 -7.70 -6.63
C VAL A 149 -8.29 -7.50 -6.85
N VAL A 150 -7.88 -7.19 -8.10
CA VAL A 150 -6.47 -6.93 -8.42
C VAL A 150 -6.01 -5.64 -7.76
N LEU A 151 -6.85 -4.60 -7.79
CA LEU A 151 -6.58 -3.34 -7.10
C LEU A 151 -6.43 -3.54 -5.59
N ALA A 152 -7.40 -4.18 -4.93
CA ALA A 152 -7.33 -4.45 -3.49
C ALA A 152 -6.11 -5.29 -3.10
N TYR A 153 -5.73 -6.27 -3.92
CA TYR A 153 -4.52 -7.06 -3.75
C TYR A 153 -3.25 -6.19 -3.81
N ASP A 154 -3.12 -5.31 -4.81
CA ASP A 154 -1.95 -4.43 -4.93
C ASP A 154 -1.91 -3.39 -3.79
N VAL A 155 -3.06 -2.84 -3.38
CA VAL A 155 -3.10 -1.94 -2.21
C VAL A 155 -2.63 -2.65 -0.94
N ASN A 156 -3.05 -3.91 -0.72
CA ASN A 156 -2.55 -4.73 0.39
C ASN A 156 -1.04 -4.96 0.29
N PHE A 157 -0.53 -5.25 -0.90
CA PHE A 157 0.91 -5.40 -1.18
C PHE A 157 1.71 -4.16 -0.75
N TRP A 158 1.21 -2.97 -1.06
CA TRP A 158 1.83 -1.71 -0.67
C TRP A 158 1.65 -1.39 0.82
N PHE A 159 0.49 -1.70 1.39
CA PHE A 159 0.17 -1.44 2.79
C PHE A 159 1.03 -2.24 3.76
N PHE A 160 1.26 -3.53 3.47
CA PHE A 160 2.06 -4.42 4.32
C PHE A 160 3.57 -4.33 4.09
N SER A 161 4.01 -3.54 3.12
CA SER A 161 5.43 -3.29 2.82
C SER A 161 5.87 -1.87 3.17
N ARG A 162 5.02 -1.11 3.86
CA ARG A 162 5.29 0.28 4.19
C ARG A 162 6.52 0.42 5.10
N PRO A 163 7.38 1.45 4.89
CA PRO A 163 8.57 1.67 5.72
C PRO A 163 8.27 1.81 7.22
N GLU A 164 7.09 2.28 7.59
CA GLU A 164 6.66 2.47 8.97
C GLU A 164 6.59 1.18 9.79
N LEU A 165 6.49 0.02 9.13
CA LEU A 165 6.56 -1.30 9.78
C LEU A 165 7.99 -1.70 10.15
N VAL A 166 9.00 -1.06 9.53
CA VAL A 166 10.41 -1.30 9.84
C VAL A 166 10.78 -0.58 11.14
N PRO A 167 11.38 -1.28 12.12
CA PRO A 167 11.81 -0.67 13.38
C PRO A 167 12.80 0.48 13.16
N ASP A 168 12.59 1.58 13.88
CA ASP A 168 13.49 2.72 13.89
C ASP A 168 14.75 2.50 14.77
N GLU A 169 15.55 3.55 14.98
CA GLU A 169 16.72 3.50 15.87
C GLU A 169 16.45 3.12 17.30
N LYS A 170 15.22 3.31 17.76
CA LYS A 170 14.77 2.98 19.12
C LYS A 170 13.98 1.67 19.13
N GLY A 171 13.99 0.91 18.04
CA GLY A 171 13.23 -0.33 17.89
C GLY A 171 11.73 -0.12 17.74
N ARG A 172 11.26 1.11 17.48
CA ARG A 172 9.84 1.44 17.37
C ARG A 172 9.38 1.24 15.93
N SER A 173 8.39 0.38 15.73
CA SER A 173 7.57 0.29 14.53
C SER A 173 6.20 0.91 14.78
N LEU A 174 5.51 1.30 13.71
CA LEU A 174 4.12 1.73 13.80
C LEU A 174 3.19 0.53 13.63
N PRO A 175 1.98 0.54 14.22
CA PRO A 175 1.08 -0.61 14.15
C PRO A 175 0.69 -0.94 12.71
N GLN A 176 0.36 -2.20 12.48
CA GLN A 176 -0.11 -2.69 11.18
C GLN A 176 -1.55 -2.25 10.90
N HIS A 177 -2.41 -2.15 11.92
CA HIS A 177 -3.86 -1.98 11.80
C HIS A 177 -4.33 -0.52 11.78
N THR A 178 -3.50 0.41 11.30
CA THR A 178 -3.88 1.83 11.22
C THR A 178 -4.36 2.18 9.82
N ASP A 179 -5.56 2.76 9.72
CA ASP A 179 -6.17 3.14 8.44
C ASP A 179 -5.46 4.33 7.80
N ARG A 180 -4.77 5.12 8.62
CA ARG A 180 -3.99 6.30 8.20
C ARG A 180 -3.11 6.04 6.97
N TYR A 181 -2.60 4.83 6.78
CA TYR A 181 -1.69 4.52 5.68
C TYR A 181 -2.37 3.95 4.44
N ILE A 182 -3.66 3.58 4.52
CA ILE A 182 -4.38 2.92 3.42
C ILE A 182 -4.45 3.84 2.19
N THR A 183 -4.91 5.08 2.35
CA THR A 183 -4.95 6.07 1.24
C THR A 183 -3.59 6.26 0.59
N GLY A 184 -2.53 6.30 1.41
CA GLY A 184 -1.18 6.43 0.90
C GLY A 184 -0.71 5.18 0.14
N SER A 185 -1.06 3.99 0.61
CA SER A 185 -0.76 2.74 -0.08
C SER A 185 -1.54 2.58 -1.38
N PHE A 186 -2.79 3.03 -1.42
CA PHE A 186 -3.59 3.11 -2.64
C PHE A 186 -2.93 4.02 -3.69
N PHE A 187 -2.52 5.22 -3.28
CA PHE A 187 -1.80 6.13 -4.17
C PHE A 187 -0.51 5.49 -4.70
N ASP A 188 0.33 4.93 -3.82
CA ASP A 188 1.63 4.37 -4.21
C ASP A 188 1.49 3.17 -5.17
N ALA A 189 0.50 2.30 -4.94
CA ALA A 189 0.17 1.16 -5.79
C ALA A 189 -0.04 1.59 -7.24
N ILE A 190 -0.97 2.52 -7.42
CA ILE A 190 -1.34 3.04 -8.74
C ILE A 190 -0.17 3.83 -9.33
N HIS A 191 0.39 4.76 -8.57
CA HIS A 191 1.46 5.64 -9.04
C HIS A 191 2.68 4.84 -9.53
N ASN A 192 3.11 3.80 -8.80
CA ASN A 192 4.23 2.97 -9.20
C ASN A 192 3.95 2.17 -10.49
N ALA A 193 2.73 1.64 -10.65
CA ALA A 193 2.33 0.94 -11.87
C ALA A 193 2.37 1.88 -13.08
N VAL A 194 1.84 3.10 -12.92
CA VAL A 194 1.83 4.15 -13.95
C VAL A 194 3.23 4.57 -14.34
N LYS A 195 4.07 4.78 -13.33
CA LYS A 195 5.47 5.16 -13.53
C LYS A 195 6.21 4.10 -14.33
N GLY A 196 6.03 2.82 -14.00
CA GLY A 196 6.60 1.71 -14.78
C GLY A 196 6.16 1.74 -16.24
N ALA A 197 4.85 1.81 -16.52
CA ALA A 197 4.35 1.86 -17.89
C ALA A 197 4.83 3.10 -18.66
N ALA A 198 4.89 4.26 -18.01
CA ALA A 198 5.40 5.50 -18.61
C ALA A 198 6.88 5.39 -18.98
N ILE A 199 7.70 4.78 -18.12
CA ILE A 199 9.13 4.54 -18.36
C ILE A 199 9.31 3.59 -19.54
N TRP A 200 8.58 2.47 -19.59
CA TRP A 200 8.70 1.50 -20.70
C TRP A 200 8.18 2.02 -22.03
N ASN A 201 7.10 2.81 -22.02
CA ASN A 201 6.66 3.56 -23.21
C ASN A 201 7.72 4.57 -23.68
N TYR A 202 8.51 5.14 -22.76
CA TYR A 202 9.60 6.02 -23.12
C TYR A 202 10.78 5.25 -23.75
N ILE A 203 11.16 4.12 -23.14
CA ILE A 203 12.21 3.21 -23.68
C ILE A 203 11.85 2.75 -25.09
N ASP A 204 10.63 2.27 -25.30
CA ASP A 204 10.10 1.85 -26.62
C ASP A 204 10.29 2.94 -27.69
N ARG A 205 9.83 4.17 -27.40
CA ARG A 205 9.98 5.31 -28.32
C ARG A 205 11.43 5.71 -28.58
N LEU A 206 12.31 5.60 -27.59
CA LEU A 206 13.73 5.89 -27.76
C LEU A 206 14.41 4.84 -28.64
N LEU A 207 14.04 3.57 -28.51
CA LEU A 207 14.57 2.49 -29.35
C LEU A 207 14.07 2.60 -30.80
N GLU A 208 12.80 2.93 -31.02
CA GLU A 208 12.27 3.22 -32.35
C GLU A 208 13.00 4.40 -33.01
N ARG A 209 13.27 5.47 -32.24
CA ARG A 209 14.06 6.60 -32.72
C ARG A 209 15.50 6.20 -33.03
N LEU A 210 16.10 5.34 -32.21
CA LEU A 210 17.46 4.85 -32.41
C LEU A 210 17.60 4.08 -33.73
N ASP A 211 16.58 3.30 -34.09
CA ASP A 211 16.49 2.58 -35.37
C ASP A 211 16.34 3.56 -36.55
N GLY A 212 15.52 4.60 -36.37
CA GLY A 212 15.28 5.63 -37.39
C GLY A 212 16.42 6.64 -37.63
N HIS A 213 17.43 6.73 -36.77
CA HIS A 213 18.48 7.77 -36.87
C HIS A 213 19.47 7.60 -38.05
N GLY A 214 19.50 6.45 -38.73
CA GLY A 214 20.41 6.24 -39.86
C GLY A 214 21.89 6.50 -39.52
N LYS A 215 22.56 7.41 -40.26
CA LYS A 215 23.98 7.79 -40.06
C LYS A 215 24.20 9.00 -39.15
N ASP A 216 23.17 9.59 -38.56
CA ASP A 216 23.32 10.77 -37.69
C ASP A 216 23.97 10.37 -36.35
N LYS A 217 25.30 10.55 -36.28
CA LYS A 217 26.11 10.20 -35.12
C LYS A 217 25.77 11.04 -33.89
N VAL A 218 25.33 12.29 -34.07
CA VAL A 218 25.05 13.20 -32.95
C VAL A 218 23.74 12.82 -32.29
N GLN A 219 22.67 12.70 -33.07
CA GLN A 219 21.36 12.29 -32.54
C GLN A 219 21.41 10.88 -31.96
N ARG A 220 22.13 9.96 -32.63
CA ARG A 220 22.36 8.62 -32.10
C ARG A 220 23.04 8.65 -30.72
N ALA A 221 24.09 9.45 -30.55
CA ALA A 221 24.80 9.55 -29.26
C ALA A 221 23.91 10.13 -28.15
N ILE A 222 23.06 11.12 -28.47
CA ILE A 222 22.11 11.71 -27.52
C ILE A 222 21.08 10.65 -27.10
N THR A 223 20.46 9.97 -28.06
CA THR A 223 19.45 8.93 -27.81
C THR A 223 20.03 7.78 -27.01
N LEU A 224 21.25 7.31 -27.32
CA LEU A 224 21.94 6.28 -26.53
C LEU A 224 22.21 6.71 -25.09
N GLN A 225 22.62 7.96 -24.87
CA GLN A 225 22.82 8.47 -23.51
C GLN A 225 21.52 8.54 -22.73
N GLU A 226 20.43 8.92 -23.39
CA GLU A 226 19.11 8.98 -22.77
C GLU A 226 18.55 7.59 -22.45
N ILE A 227 18.72 6.61 -23.34
CA ILE A 227 18.42 5.19 -23.10
C ILE A 227 19.20 4.67 -21.89
N SER A 228 20.50 4.98 -21.79
CA SER A 228 21.33 4.59 -20.64
C SER A 228 20.78 5.15 -19.33
N ASN A 229 20.46 6.45 -19.31
CA ASN A 229 19.95 7.10 -18.11
C ASN A 229 18.57 6.56 -17.69
N ILE A 230 17.66 6.32 -18.64
CA ILE A 230 16.32 5.78 -18.33
C ILE A 230 16.37 4.33 -17.85
N CYS A 231 17.24 3.49 -18.43
CA CYS A 231 17.45 2.12 -17.94
C CYS A 231 17.98 2.10 -16.51
N HIS A 232 18.89 3.02 -16.16
CA HIS A 232 19.35 3.18 -14.79
C HIS A 232 18.26 3.67 -13.84
N LEU A 233 17.37 4.58 -14.29
CA LEU A 233 16.22 5.01 -13.51
C LEU A 233 15.26 3.84 -13.25
N GLU A 234 14.98 3.03 -14.27
CA GLU A 234 14.07 1.87 -14.15
C GLU A 234 14.65 0.78 -13.25
N TYR A 235 15.94 0.50 -13.39
CA TYR A 235 16.66 -0.38 -12.48
C TYR A 235 16.56 0.10 -11.02
N ALA A 236 16.81 1.39 -10.77
CA ALA A 236 16.71 1.96 -9.43
C ALA A 236 15.29 1.86 -8.87
N ARG A 237 14.25 2.06 -9.70
CA ARG A 237 12.85 1.89 -9.31
C ARG A 237 12.54 0.45 -8.88
N ALA A 238 12.93 -0.54 -9.70
CA ALA A 238 12.70 -1.94 -9.40
C ALA A 238 13.50 -2.43 -8.19
N GLN A 239 14.76 -2.00 -8.06
CA GLN A 239 15.58 -2.28 -6.88
C GLN A 239 14.96 -1.70 -5.60
N ALA A 240 14.44 -0.46 -5.66
CA ALA A 240 13.77 0.16 -4.53
C ALA A 240 12.50 -0.62 -4.13
N LEU A 241 11.72 -1.11 -5.11
CA LEU A 241 10.55 -1.93 -4.86
C LEU A 241 10.92 -3.29 -4.23
N PHE A 242 11.94 -3.98 -4.75
CA PHE A 242 12.42 -5.23 -4.17
C PHE A 242 12.92 -5.02 -2.73
N LYS A 243 13.72 -3.97 -2.50
CA LYS A 243 14.17 -3.59 -1.15
C LYS A 243 12.99 -3.30 -0.21
N ARG A 244 11.93 -2.64 -0.70
CA ARG A 244 10.71 -2.38 0.06
C ARG A 244 10.01 -3.67 0.50
N GLN A 245 10.03 -4.72 -0.31
CA GLN A 245 9.46 -6.01 0.08
C GLN A 245 10.38 -6.75 1.06
N ALA A 246 11.67 -6.84 0.72
CA ALA A 246 12.67 -7.54 1.53
C ALA A 246 12.79 -6.96 2.96
N GLN A 247 12.68 -5.65 3.14
CA GLN A 247 12.77 -5.01 4.47
C GLN A 247 11.61 -5.37 5.42
N THR A 248 10.50 -5.93 4.90
CA THR A 248 9.36 -6.41 5.69
C THR A 248 9.15 -7.92 5.61
N GLY A 249 9.96 -8.62 4.79
CA GLY A 249 9.97 -10.07 4.64
C GLY A 249 11.22 -10.68 5.26
N SER A 250 11.98 -11.40 4.44
CA SER A 250 13.19 -12.14 4.79
C SER A 250 14.25 -11.26 5.49
N GLY A 251 14.30 -9.97 5.16
CA GLY A 251 15.25 -9.01 5.72
C GLY A 251 14.79 -8.28 6.98
N PHE A 252 13.60 -8.52 7.54
CA PHE A 252 12.97 -7.60 8.50
C PHE A 252 13.82 -7.16 9.72
N LYS A 253 14.71 -8.03 10.23
CA LYS A 253 15.61 -7.70 11.35
C LYS A 253 16.83 -6.88 10.94
N LEU A 254 17.18 -6.95 9.66
CA LEU A 254 18.39 -6.39 9.08
C LEU A 254 18.17 -5.01 8.47
N PHE A 255 16.96 -4.48 8.48
CA PHE A 255 16.69 -3.10 8.08
C PHE A 255 16.37 -2.21 9.27
N LYS A 256 16.67 -0.92 9.11
CA LYS A 256 16.47 0.14 10.09
C LYS A 256 15.84 1.34 9.43
N ARG A 257 14.67 1.76 9.91
CA ARG A 257 14.10 3.05 9.50
C ARG A 257 14.87 4.18 10.19
N MET A 258 15.17 5.23 9.44
CA MET A 258 15.83 6.41 9.97
C MET A 258 14.77 7.41 10.45
N SER A 259 14.72 7.70 11.75
CA SER A 259 13.73 8.61 12.32
C SER A 259 13.85 10.01 11.72
N ASN A 260 12.72 10.57 11.27
CA ASN A 260 12.62 11.92 10.67
C ASN A 260 13.51 12.15 9.44
N ALA A 261 14.03 11.10 8.81
CA ALA A 261 14.86 11.22 7.62
C ALA A 261 14.08 10.74 6.40
N VAL A 262 13.95 11.64 5.42
CA VAL A 262 13.38 11.36 4.11
C VAL A 262 14.45 11.45 3.03
N ASP A 263 14.27 10.75 1.91
CA ASP A 263 15.11 10.89 0.73
C ASP A 263 14.72 12.14 -0.09
N ALA A 264 15.39 12.36 -1.23
CA ALA A 264 15.12 13.49 -2.10
C ALA A 264 13.68 13.50 -2.67
N ALA A 265 13.06 12.32 -2.78
CA ALA A 265 11.69 12.16 -3.23
C ALA A 265 10.67 12.30 -2.08
N GLY A 266 11.11 12.47 -0.83
CA GLY A 266 10.24 12.58 0.35
C GLY A 266 9.85 11.25 0.98
N ASN A 267 10.44 10.13 0.55
CA ASN A 267 10.15 8.81 1.10
C ASN A 267 10.94 8.56 2.39
N PRO A 268 10.37 7.82 3.37
CA PRO A 268 11.10 7.44 4.59
C PRO A 268 12.39 6.67 4.27
N ARG A 269 13.52 7.09 4.84
CA ARG A 269 14.80 6.43 4.60
C ARG A 269 14.93 5.16 5.43
N VAL A 270 15.28 4.06 4.76
CA VAL A 270 15.60 2.78 5.39
C VAL A 270 17.03 2.34 5.03
N ARG A 271 17.82 1.99 6.04
CA ARG A 271 19.20 1.51 5.91
C ARG A 271 19.33 0.04 6.29
N LEU A 272 20.27 -0.64 5.65
CA LEU A 272 20.68 -1.98 6.02
C LEU A 272 21.53 -1.92 7.31
N LYS A 273 21.34 -2.90 8.19
CA LYS A 273 22.13 -3.17 9.39
C LYS A 273 23.07 -4.34 9.09
N GLY A 274 24.34 -4.19 9.45
CA GLY A 274 25.35 -5.24 9.23
C GLY A 274 25.80 -5.35 7.77
N LYS A 275 26.68 -6.32 7.52
CA LYS A 275 27.25 -6.56 6.19
C LYS A 275 26.59 -7.78 5.56
N PRO A 276 26.13 -7.72 4.29
CA PRO A 276 25.59 -8.90 3.60
C PRO A 276 26.52 -10.12 3.64
N GLU A 277 27.83 -9.89 3.62
CA GLU A 277 28.89 -10.90 3.63
C GLU A 277 28.84 -11.83 4.86
N ASP A 278 28.31 -11.34 5.98
CA ASP A 278 28.21 -12.09 7.23
C ASP A 278 27.26 -13.30 7.10
N PHE A 279 26.35 -13.28 6.13
CA PHE A 279 25.34 -14.31 5.91
C PHE A 279 25.74 -15.36 4.86
N LEU A 280 26.85 -15.18 4.14
CA LEU A 280 27.17 -16.02 2.98
C LEU A 280 27.23 -17.53 3.30
N ARG A 281 27.69 -17.89 4.51
CA ARG A 281 27.79 -19.30 4.94
C ARG A 281 26.56 -19.80 5.69
N SER A 282 25.91 -18.93 6.46
CA SER A 282 24.81 -19.29 7.35
C SER A 282 23.45 -19.27 6.65
N ASP A 283 23.24 -18.29 5.77
CA ASP A 283 22.02 -18.13 4.97
C ASP A 283 22.37 -17.51 3.60
N PRO A 284 22.75 -18.35 2.62
CA PRO A 284 23.12 -17.90 1.28
C PRO A 284 21.98 -17.14 0.56
N GLN A 285 20.73 -17.53 0.78
CA GLN A 285 19.58 -16.84 0.19
C GLN A 285 19.49 -15.41 0.71
N LEU A 286 19.56 -15.24 2.04
CA LEU A 286 19.55 -13.92 2.65
C LEU A 286 20.75 -13.08 2.19
N HIS A 287 21.95 -13.66 2.08
CA HIS A 287 23.11 -12.98 1.51
C HIS A 287 22.80 -12.33 0.14
N TYR A 288 22.25 -13.11 -0.80
CA TYR A 288 21.93 -12.60 -2.13
C TYR A 288 20.82 -11.54 -2.10
N ILE A 289 19.76 -11.75 -1.32
CA ILE A 289 18.68 -10.75 -1.16
C ILE A 289 19.23 -9.42 -0.65
N LEU A 290 20.07 -9.44 0.38
CA LEU A 290 20.64 -8.22 0.96
C LEU A 290 21.59 -7.50 0.00
N ARG A 291 22.38 -8.27 -0.77
CA ARG A 291 23.23 -7.71 -1.83
C ARG A 291 22.42 -7.03 -2.92
N LEU A 292 21.32 -7.64 -3.37
CA LEU A 292 20.42 -7.05 -4.35
C LEU A 292 19.77 -5.75 -3.83
N CYS A 293 19.56 -5.63 -2.52
CA CYS A 293 19.02 -4.42 -1.88
C CYS A 293 20.07 -3.31 -1.64
N HIS A 294 21.36 -3.57 -1.86
CA HIS A 294 22.43 -2.63 -1.55
C HIS A 294 22.58 -1.56 -2.64
N PRO A 295 22.72 -0.25 -2.28
CA PRO A 295 22.80 0.84 -3.27
C PRO A 295 24.02 0.74 -4.20
N ASP A 296 25.11 0.13 -3.73
CA ASP A 296 26.35 -0.03 -4.52
C ASP A 296 26.29 -1.18 -5.55
N THR A 297 25.18 -1.92 -5.57
CA THR A 297 24.97 -3.00 -6.52
C THR A 297 24.52 -2.40 -7.85
N ASN A 298 25.44 -2.36 -8.82
CA ASN A 298 25.17 -1.90 -10.17
C ASN A 298 24.57 -3.01 -11.04
N ALA A 299 23.92 -2.66 -12.15
CA ALA A 299 23.23 -3.62 -13.02
C ALA A 299 24.09 -4.82 -13.47
N ILE A 300 25.41 -4.64 -13.64
CA ILE A 300 26.33 -5.72 -14.02
C ILE A 300 26.47 -6.74 -12.88
N LYS A 301 26.74 -6.27 -11.65
CA LYS A 301 26.86 -7.15 -10.47
C LYS A 301 25.55 -7.86 -10.15
N VAL A 302 24.41 -7.25 -10.48
CA VAL A 302 23.08 -7.83 -10.25
C VAL A 302 22.87 -9.10 -11.07
N VAL A 303 23.34 -9.13 -12.32
CA VAL A 303 23.22 -10.31 -13.18
C VAL A 303 23.83 -11.53 -12.49
N ASP A 304 25.06 -11.41 -12.01
CA ASP A 304 25.77 -12.50 -11.32
C ASP A 304 25.05 -12.92 -10.03
N LEU A 305 24.50 -11.95 -9.28
CA LEU A 305 23.77 -12.22 -8.03
C LEU A 305 22.44 -12.94 -8.30
N ILE A 306 21.67 -12.51 -9.30
CA ILE A 306 20.41 -13.15 -9.67
C ILE A 306 20.68 -14.56 -10.20
N LYS A 307 21.75 -14.74 -11.00
CA LYS A 307 22.15 -16.06 -11.49
C LYS A 307 22.48 -17.01 -10.33
N LYS A 308 23.32 -16.59 -9.40
CA LYS A 308 23.67 -17.39 -8.20
C LYS A 308 22.46 -17.71 -7.32
N LEU A 309 21.54 -16.75 -7.15
CA LEU A 309 20.30 -16.99 -6.42
C LEU A 309 19.39 -17.99 -7.15
N SER A 310 19.33 -17.92 -8.48
CA SER A 310 18.57 -18.87 -9.28
C SER A 310 19.18 -20.28 -9.25
N GLU A 311 20.51 -20.40 -9.35
CA GLU A 311 21.23 -21.66 -9.17
C GLU A 311 20.96 -22.26 -7.77
N LEU A 312 20.95 -21.43 -6.73
CA LEU A 312 20.58 -21.85 -5.37
C LEU A 312 19.15 -22.39 -5.31
N HIS A 313 18.18 -21.69 -5.92
CA HIS A 313 16.77 -22.11 -5.96
C HIS A 313 16.56 -23.40 -6.78
N GLN A 314 17.36 -23.62 -7.82
CA GLN A 314 17.33 -24.85 -8.60
C GLN A 314 17.90 -26.03 -7.81
N ALA A 315 19.03 -25.82 -7.12
CA ALA A 315 19.63 -26.84 -6.27
C ALA A 315 18.78 -27.15 -5.03
N HIS A 316 18.09 -26.15 -4.49
CA HIS A 316 17.28 -26.25 -3.28
C HIS A 316 15.91 -25.57 -3.45
N PRO A 317 14.92 -26.25 -4.06
CA PRO A 317 13.58 -25.68 -4.26
C PRO A 317 12.89 -25.23 -2.96
N ALA A 318 13.17 -25.90 -1.84
CA ALA A 318 12.65 -25.51 -0.54
C ALA A 318 13.13 -24.11 -0.09
N GLU A 319 14.31 -23.64 -0.51
CA GLU A 319 14.76 -22.27 -0.22
C GLU A 319 13.90 -21.23 -0.97
N ARG A 320 13.53 -21.54 -2.21
CA ARG A 320 12.66 -20.69 -3.02
C ARG A 320 11.28 -20.52 -2.38
N GLU A 321 10.74 -21.57 -1.79
CA GLU A 321 9.43 -21.53 -1.10
C GLU A 321 9.45 -20.69 0.17
N LYS A 322 10.63 -20.40 0.74
CA LYS A 322 10.75 -19.48 1.89
C LYS A 322 10.52 -18.02 1.51
N LEU A 323 10.65 -17.66 0.23
CA LEU A 323 10.36 -16.29 -0.20
C LEU A 323 8.89 -15.99 -0.03
N THR A 324 8.60 -14.83 0.56
CA THR A 324 7.22 -14.34 0.55
C THR A 324 6.78 -14.09 -0.89
N GLU A 325 5.48 -14.23 -1.18
CA GLU A 325 4.91 -13.94 -2.50
C GLU A 325 5.32 -12.55 -3.00
N ARG A 326 5.41 -11.57 -2.08
CA ARG A 326 5.82 -10.21 -2.39
C ARG A 326 7.29 -10.08 -2.81
N GLU A 327 8.18 -10.80 -2.14
CA GLU A 327 9.59 -10.87 -2.50
C GLU A 327 9.78 -11.57 -3.84
N ALA A 328 9.10 -12.71 -4.05
CA ALA A 328 9.16 -13.45 -5.30
C ALA A 328 8.69 -12.59 -6.49
N LYS A 329 7.55 -11.91 -6.36
CA LYS A 329 7.02 -11.02 -7.42
C LYS A 329 7.99 -9.88 -7.76
N SER A 330 8.45 -9.14 -6.75
CA SER A 330 9.37 -8.00 -6.96
C SER A 330 10.76 -8.42 -7.44
N LEU A 331 11.23 -9.62 -7.06
CA LEU A 331 12.45 -10.23 -7.62
C LEU A 331 12.28 -10.56 -9.11
N GLY A 332 11.12 -11.10 -9.50
CA GLY A 332 10.77 -11.34 -10.90
C GLY A 332 10.77 -10.06 -11.73
N ASP A 333 10.12 -9.00 -11.23
CA ASP A 333 10.10 -7.70 -11.89
C ASP A 333 11.52 -7.12 -12.07
N LEU A 334 12.37 -7.23 -11.04
CA LEU A 334 13.79 -6.83 -11.10
C LEU A 334 14.57 -7.65 -12.12
N ALA A 335 14.36 -8.98 -12.15
CA ALA A 335 15.02 -9.89 -13.08
C ALA A 335 14.70 -9.58 -14.54
N VAL A 336 13.44 -9.25 -14.86
CA VAL A 336 13.02 -8.84 -16.22
C VAL A 336 13.75 -7.59 -16.67
N ILE A 337 13.82 -6.57 -15.81
CA ILE A 337 14.50 -5.30 -16.13
C ILE A 337 16.00 -5.50 -16.31
N VAL A 338 16.63 -6.30 -15.45
CA VAL A 338 18.07 -6.60 -15.53
C VAL A 338 18.39 -7.41 -16.80
N ALA A 339 17.56 -8.39 -17.13
CA ALA A 339 17.69 -9.17 -18.36
C ALA A 339 17.69 -8.26 -19.60
N PHE A 340 16.73 -7.35 -19.69
CA PHE A 340 16.64 -6.40 -20.79
C PHE A 340 17.87 -5.48 -20.88
N ILE A 341 18.36 -4.95 -19.76
CA ILE A 341 19.56 -4.10 -19.73
C ILE A 341 20.80 -4.88 -20.21
N GLN A 342 20.89 -6.15 -19.82
CA GLN A 342 21.98 -7.04 -20.24
C GLN A 342 21.95 -7.30 -21.75
N ASP A 343 20.77 -7.50 -22.34
CA ASP A 343 20.60 -7.72 -23.78
C ASP A 343 20.87 -6.44 -24.61
N LEU A 344 20.49 -5.29 -24.07
CA LEU A 344 20.67 -3.99 -24.70
C LEU A 344 22.14 -3.56 -24.82
N SER A 345 22.94 -3.81 -23.77
CA SER A 345 24.34 -3.36 -23.67
C SER A 345 25.22 -3.74 -24.88
N PRO A 346 25.29 -5.02 -25.29
CA PRO A 346 26.10 -5.42 -26.44
C PRO A 346 25.51 -4.95 -27.77
N ALA A 347 24.18 -4.81 -27.88
CA ALA A 347 23.51 -4.50 -29.15
C ALA A 347 23.76 -3.06 -29.63
N VAL A 348 23.82 -2.09 -28.72
CA VAL A 348 23.83 -0.66 -29.09
C VAL A 348 25.07 0.13 -28.64
N SER A 349 26.11 -0.54 -28.12
CA SER A 349 27.32 0.10 -27.57
C SER A 349 26.97 1.16 -26.52
N MET A 350 26.30 0.72 -25.45
CA MET A 350 25.72 1.62 -24.44
C MET A 350 26.77 2.49 -23.74
N PRO A 351 26.54 3.82 -23.63
CA PRO A 351 27.37 4.68 -22.80
C PRO A 351 27.10 4.45 -21.32
N SER A 352 28.05 4.84 -20.47
CA SER A 352 27.84 4.85 -19.03
C SER A 352 26.79 5.89 -18.60
N LEU A 353 26.20 5.67 -17.43
CA LEU A 353 25.31 6.62 -16.78
C LEU A 353 25.96 8.01 -16.72
N SER A 354 25.29 9.02 -17.28
CA SER A 354 25.76 10.40 -17.18
C SER A 354 24.89 11.22 -16.25
N ARG A 355 25.48 11.84 -15.23
CA ARG A 355 24.78 12.79 -14.35
C ARG A 355 24.60 14.19 -14.95
N LYS A 356 25.12 14.42 -16.16
CA LYS A 356 25.12 15.75 -16.81
C LYS A 356 24.40 15.74 -18.16
N LYS A 357 24.59 14.70 -18.97
CA LYS A 357 24.02 14.58 -20.31
C LYS A 357 22.74 13.75 -20.28
N GLY A 358 21.74 14.10 -21.11
CA GLY A 358 20.51 13.32 -21.25
C GLY A 358 19.67 13.23 -19.97
N GLN A 359 19.74 14.25 -19.11
CA GLN A 359 19.11 14.22 -17.78
C GLN A 359 17.70 14.81 -17.75
N LEU A 360 17.24 15.48 -18.82
CA LEU A 360 15.98 16.22 -18.81
C LEU A 360 14.80 15.35 -18.34
N PHE A 361 14.60 14.18 -18.95
CA PHE A 361 13.52 13.29 -18.55
C PHE A 361 13.70 12.78 -17.11
N VAL A 362 14.91 12.32 -16.76
CA VAL A 362 15.20 11.75 -15.42
C VAL A 362 14.97 12.78 -14.33
N SER A 363 15.50 14.00 -14.47
CA SER A 363 15.32 15.09 -13.52
C SER A 363 13.84 15.47 -13.38
N ARG A 364 13.11 15.62 -14.50
CA ARG A 364 11.67 15.93 -14.46
C ARG A 364 10.84 14.82 -13.82
N ALA A 365 11.17 13.55 -14.08
CA ALA A 365 10.50 12.42 -13.44
C ALA A 365 10.75 12.37 -11.93
N GLN A 366 11.95 12.74 -11.48
CA GLN A 366 12.30 12.81 -10.05
C GLN A 366 11.64 14.03 -9.36
N GLU A 367 11.57 15.18 -10.03
CA GLU A 367 10.84 16.35 -9.54
C GLU A 367 9.35 16.04 -9.36
N LEU A 368 8.73 15.40 -10.37
CA LEU A 368 7.32 15.01 -10.33
C LEU A 368 7.04 14.00 -9.20
N GLU A 369 7.93 13.05 -8.99
CA GLU A 369 7.85 12.12 -7.85
C GLU A 369 7.85 12.86 -6.51
N ALA A 370 8.76 13.82 -6.34
CA ALA A 370 8.85 14.62 -5.12
C ALA A 370 7.61 15.50 -4.91
N GLU A 371 7.03 16.02 -5.98
CA GLU A 371 5.77 16.77 -5.95
C GLU A 371 4.60 15.88 -5.51
N PHE A 372 4.45 14.71 -6.13
CA PHE A 372 3.40 13.76 -5.77
C PHE A 372 3.50 13.28 -4.33
N ASN A 373 4.70 13.01 -3.82
CA ASN A 373 4.88 12.62 -2.42
C ASN A 373 4.50 13.73 -1.43
N ARG A 374 4.55 15.00 -1.83
CA ARG A 374 4.02 16.12 -1.03
C ARG A 374 2.49 16.15 -1.07
N LEU A 375 1.92 16.08 -2.28
CA LEU A 375 0.47 16.19 -2.53
C LEU A 375 -0.32 15.00 -1.99
N LYS A 376 0.28 13.81 -1.96
CA LYS A 376 -0.33 12.56 -1.48
C LYS A 376 -1.00 12.68 -0.11
N LYS A 377 -0.53 13.58 0.77
CA LYS A 377 -1.10 13.80 2.11
C LYS A 377 -2.48 14.45 2.09
N ASP A 378 -2.81 15.16 1.01
CA ASP A 378 -4.05 15.91 0.84
C ASP A 378 -5.13 15.09 0.10
N LEU A 379 -4.78 13.90 -0.41
CA LEU A 379 -5.72 13.01 -1.07
C LEU A 379 -6.66 12.39 -0.03
N ASP A 380 -7.96 12.63 -0.17
CA ASP A 380 -8.99 11.94 0.62
C ASP A 380 -9.79 10.97 -0.27
N VAL A 381 -9.43 9.69 -0.18
CA VAL A 381 -10.20 8.58 -0.77
C VAL A 381 -10.66 7.60 0.32
N GLY A 382 -10.62 8.02 1.58
CA GLY A 382 -10.78 7.13 2.71
C GLY A 382 -12.17 6.48 2.78
N ASP A 383 -13.19 7.12 2.23
CA ASP A 383 -14.56 6.58 2.19
C ASP A 383 -14.70 5.42 1.19
N PHE A 384 -13.79 5.33 0.20
CA PHE A 384 -13.77 4.26 -0.78
C PHE A 384 -12.83 3.11 -0.39
N VAL A 385 -11.69 3.44 0.24
CA VAL A 385 -10.59 2.46 0.41
C VAL A 385 -10.42 1.92 1.82
N VAL A 386 -11.16 2.43 2.82
CA VAL A 386 -11.02 2.01 4.22
C VAL A 386 -12.25 1.22 4.68
N PRO A 387 -12.10 -0.02 5.18
CA PRO A 387 -10.89 -0.85 5.12
C PRO A 387 -10.54 -1.22 3.67
N ILE A 388 -9.35 -1.77 3.39
CA ILE A 388 -8.89 -2.06 2.01
C ILE A 388 -9.95 -2.85 1.23
N ASP A 389 -10.59 -3.83 1.87
CA ASP A 389 -11.62 -4.68 1.27
C ASP A 389 -12.90 -3.92 0.87
N ASN A 390 -13.07 -2.67 1.30
CA ASN A 390 -14.15 -1.81 0.82
C ASN A 390 -14.02 -1.56 -0.69
N LEU A 391 -12.82 -1.63 -1.26
CA LEU A 391 -12.60 -1.62 -2.71
C LEU A 391 -13.37 -2.73 -3.45
N LEU A 392 -13.66 -3.84 -2.78
CA LEU A 392 -14.38 -4.99 -3.35
C LEU A 392 -15.91 -4.78 -3.37
N GLU A 393 -16.42 -3.73 -2.73
CA GLU A 393 -17.83 -3.36 -2.81
C GLU A 393 -18.15 -2.71 -4.18
N PRO A 394 -19.37 -2.90 -4.69
CA PRO A 394 -19.78 -2.31 -5.96
C PRO A 394 -19.53 -0.79 -6.02
N GLY A 395 -18.81 -0.36 -7.06
CA GLY A 395 -18.53 1.07 -7.33
C GLY A 395 -17.44 1.71 -6.47
N MET A 396 -16.92 1.06 -5.42
CA MET A 396 -15.91 1.65 -4.54
C MET A 396 -14.54 1.80 -5.22
N ALA A 397 -14.09 0.76 -5.93
CA ALA A 397 -12.86 0.84 -6.72
C ALA A 397 -12.94 1.95 -7.79
N GLU A 398 -14.03 1.99 -8.55
CA GLU A 398 -14.26 3.01 -9.57
C GLU A 398 -14.31 4.42 -8.95
N GLY A 399 -15.02 4.60 -7.84
CA GLY A 399 -15.08 5.87 -7.10
C GLY A 399 -13.72 6.33 -6.59
N ALA A 400 -12.91 5.42 -6.04
CA ALA A 400 -11.55 5.72 -5.60
C ALA A 400 -10.66 6.18 -6.76
N LEU A 401 -10.70 5.48 -7.89
CA LEU A 401 -9.92 5.80 -9.08
C LEU A 401 -10.35 7.13 -9.71
N LYS A 402 -11.65 7.40 -9.81
CA LYS A 402 -12.18 8.69 -10.29
C LYS A 402 -11.75 9.85 -9.40
N THR A 403 -11.80 9.67 -8.09
CA THR A 403 -11.37 10.68 -7.12
C THR A 403 -9.86 10.96 -7.25
N LEU A 404 -9.06 9.91 -7.44
CA LEU A 404 -7.62 10.07 -7.71
C LEU A 404 -7.36 10.82 -9.03
N ASP A 405 -8.07 10.47 -10.11
CA ASP A 405 -7.92 11.14 -11.41
C ASP A 405 -8.28 12.63 -11.31
N ALA A 406 -9.38 12.96 -10.63
CA ALA A 406 -9.80 14.35 -10.38
C ALA A 406 -8.75 15.10 -9.56
N PHE A 407 -8.24 14.50 -8.48
CA PHE A 407 -7.19 15.10 -7.65
C PHE A 407 -5.91 15.39 -8.45
N VAL A 408 -5.45 14.42 -9.25
CA VAL A 408 -4.26 14.59 -10.09
C VAL A 408 -4.50 15.66 -11.15
N PHE A 409 -5.69 15.69 -11.77
CA PHE A 409 -6.06 16.69 -12.76
C PHE A 409 -6.09 18.11 -12.18
N GLU A 410 -6.68 18.31 -11.00
CA GLU A 410 -6.74 19.60 -10.33
C GLU A 410 -5.35 20.12 -9.95
N ARG A 411 -4.46 19.23 -9.50
CA ARG A 411 -3.11 19.63 -9.05
C ARG A 411 -2.10 19.79 -10.18
N SER A 412 -2.18 18.94 -11.22
CA SER A 412 -1.17 18.89 -12.29
C SER A 412 -1.67 19.36 -13.66
N GLY A 413 -2.96 19.70 -13.79
CA GLY A 413 -3.60 20.06 -15.06
C GLY A 413 -3.72 18.91 -16.07
N THR A 414 -3.29 17.70 -15.69
CA THR A 414 -3.28 16.52 -16.55
C THR A 414 -3.87 15.33 -15.81
N LYS A 415 -4.62 14.50 -16.52
CA LYS A 415 -5.16 13.25 -15.97
C LYS A 415 -4.07 12.20 -15.83
N LEU A 416 -4.27 11.25 -14.91
CA LEU A 416 -3.39 10.10 -14.80
C LEU A 416 -3.64 9.23 -16.05
N GLY A 417 -2.70 9.24 -17.00
CA GLY A 417 -2.92 8.97 -18.44
C GLY A 417 -3.42 7.58 -18.88
N PHE A 418 -3.98 6.78 -17.99
CA PHE A 418 -4.64 5.49 -18.22
C PHE A 418 -6.01 5.38 -17.48
N LEU A 419 -6.33 6.24 -16.51
CA LEU A 419 -7.65 6.28 -15.84
C LEU A 419 -8.76 6.89 -16.71
N SER A 420 -8.39 7.36 -17.90
CA SER A 420 -9.30 7.82 -18.93
C SER A 420 -9.17 6.93 -20.15
N GLU A 421 -10.32 6.55 -20.71
CA GLU A 421 -10.53 5.95 -22.03
C GLU A 421 -9.57 6.49 -23.13
N PRO A 422 -9.37 5.72 -24.22
CA PRO A 422 -8.13 5.62 -24.98
C PRO A 422 -7.46 6.94 -25.32
N ARG A 423 -6.12 6.96 -25.20
CA ARG A 423 -5.18 8.08 -25.46
C ARG A 423 -5.47 8.90 -26.73
N GLU A 424 -6.19 8.34 -27.69
CA GLU A 424 -6.66 8.98 -28.93
C GLU A 424 -7.60 10.17 -28.65
N ARG A 425 -8.51 10.07 -27.67
CA ARG A 425 -9.45 11.16 -27.32
C ARG A 425 -8.75 12.37 -26.70
N LEU A 426 -7.61 12.18 -26.03
CA LEU A 426 -6.84 13.27 -25.42
C LEU A 426 -6.07 14.09 -26.47
N VAL A 427 -5.60 13.45 -27.55
CA VAL A 427 -4.98 14.14 -28.69
C VAL A 427 -6.03 14.96 -29.45
N GLU A 428 -7.22 14.41 -29.63
CA GLU A 428 -8.40 15.11 -30.18
C GLU A 428 -8.81 16.31 -29.29
N GLN A 429 -8.89 16.14 -27.97
CA GLN A 429 -9.25 17.21 -27.04
C GLN A 429 -8.19 18.32 -26.94
N ARG A 430 -6.89 17.99 -27.08
CA ARG A 430 -5.82 18.99 -27.15
C ARG A 430 -5.90 19.79 -28.45
N LYS A 431 -6.10 19.12 -29.60
CA LYS A 431 -6.35 19.77 -30.89
C LYS A 431 -7.61 20.65 -30.86
N ALA A 432 -8.66 20.21 -30.15
CA ALA A 432 -9.89 20.98 -29.98
C ALA A 432 -9.72 22.18 -29.04
N LYS A 433 -8.91 22.06 -27.97
CA LYS A 433 -8.57 23.18 -27.06
C LYS A 433 -7.64 24.20 -27.72
N GLU A 434 -6.71 23.78 -28.56
CA GLU A 434 -5.88 24.70 -29.37
C GLU A 434 -6.70 25.40 -30.46
N LYS A 435 -7.63 24.70 -31.13
CA LYS A 435 -8.57 25.32 -32.08
C LYS A 435 -9.55 26.29 -31.43
N LYS A 436 -9.90 26.10 -30.15
CA LYS A 436 -10.82 26.98 -29.41
C LYS A 436 -10.16 28.18 -28.74
N ARG A 437 -8.84 28.36 -28.91
CA ARG A 437 -8.12 29.48 -28.29
C ARG A 437 -7.61 30.45 -29.34
N SER A 438 -8.53 31.27 -29.85
CA SER A 438 -8.19 32.63 -30.28
C SER A 438 -9.40 33.56 -30.16
N SER A 439 -9.12 34.69 -29.51
CA SER A 439 -9.76 36.01 -29.66
C SER A 439 -11.22 36.15 -29.23
N GLN A 440 -11.45 36.30 -27.92
CA GLN A 440 -12.03 37.55 -27.42
C GLN A 440 -11.86 37.66 -25.90
N SER A 441 -11.19 38.75 -25.53
CA SER A 441 -11.31 39.42 -24.23
C SER A 441 -12.75 39.90 -24.04
N SER A 442 -13.32 39.72 -22.84
CA SER A 442 -14.00 40.83 -22.15
C SER A 442 -14.28 40.46 -20.70
N ALA A 443 -13.93 41.39 -19.81
CA ALA A 443 -14.29 41.43 -18.41
C ALA A 443 -15.74 41.91 -18.20
N TYR A 444 -16.25 41.66 -16.99
CA TYR A 444 -17.56 42.01 -16.41
C TYR A 444 -18.73 41.05 -16.70
N GLU A 445 -19.15 40.30 -15.67
CA GLU A 445 -20.38 40.61 -14.93
C GLU A 445 -20.46 39.84 -13.60
N ILE A 446 -21.06 40.49 -12.60
CA ILE A 446 -21.06 40.17 -11.17
C ILE A 446 -22.46 39.66 -10.77
N ALA A 447 -22.51 38.52 -10.05
CA ALA A 447 -23.39 38.03 -8.95
C ALA A 447 -24.84 38.59 -8.76
N PRO A 448 -25.83 37.86 -8.14
CA PRO A 448 -25.64 37.08 -6.91
C PRO A 448 -26.53 35.83 -6.65
N ALA A 449 -26.28 35.26 -5.47
CA ALA A 449 -26.73 34.01 -4.87
C ALA A 449 -28.21 33.97 -4.40
N VAL A 450 -28.76 32.75 -4.26
CA VAL A 450 -29.92 32.45 -3.40
C VAL A 450 -29.77 31.10 -2.67
N ALA A 451 -29.87 31.23 -1.35
CA ALA A 451 -30.45 30.40 -0.27
C ALA A 451 -30.19 28.88 -0.14
N VAL A 452 -29.66 28.57 1.05
CA VAL A 452 -29.62 27.30 1.78
C VAL A 452 -31.00 27.02 2.41
N THR A 453 -31.45 25.76 2.35
CA THR A 453 -32.47 25.20 3.25
C THR A 453 -32.04 23.81 3.72
N ALA A 454 -32.08 23.58 5.03
CA ALA A 454 -31.93 22.30 5.72
C ALA A 454 -33.04 22.22 6.80
N PRO A 455 -33.26 21.08 7.47
CA PRO A 455 -34.02 19.94 6.98
C PRO A 455 -35.24 19.62 7.88
N THR A 456 -36.28 19.01 7.31
CA THR A 456 -37.45 18.53 8.06
C THR A 456 -37.13 17.20 8.77
N THR A 457 -37.53 17.15 10.05
CA THR A 457 -37.32 16.04 10.99
C THR A 457 -38.51 15.08 10.91
N GLU A 458 -38.25 13.77 10.79
CA GLU A 458 -39.25 12.71 11.00
C GLU A 458 -38.69 11.59 11.91
N PRO A 459 -39.57 10.88 12.65
CA PRO A 459 -39.31 10.46 14.03
C PRO A 459 -38.54 9.14 14.18
N ALA A 460 -37.80 9.07 15.29
CA ALA A 460 -37.01 7.92 15.73
C ALA A 460 -37.88 6.67 15.95
N THR A 461 -37.54 5.59 15.25
CA THR A 461 -38.09 4.25 15.46
C THR A 461 -37.56 3.67 16.79
N SER A 462 -38.47 3.16 17.61
CA SER A 462 -38.25 2.70 18.99
C SER A 462 -37.11 1.68 19.15
N ALA A 463 -36.23 1.92 20.13
CA ALA A 463 -35.17 1.02 20.54
C ALA A 463 -35.73 -0.28 21.16
N GLN A 464 -35.36 -1.44 20.62
CA GLN A 464 -35.68 -2.74 21.23
C GLN A 464 -34.51 -3.25 22.07
N THR A 465 -34.83 -3.67 23.31
CA THR A 465 -33.88 -4.09 24.36
C THR A 465 -33.70 -5.61 24.35
N PHE A 466 -32.46 -6.11 24.43
CA PHE A 466 -32.16 -7.55 24.55
C PHE A 466 -31.35 -7.85 25.82
N LYS A 467 -31.63 -8.98 26.48
CA LYS A 467 -31.01 -9.38 27.75
C LYS A 467 -29.61 -9.98 27.55
N VAL A 468 -28.62 -9.47 28.29
CA VAL A 468 -27.25 -10.02 28.40
C VAL A 468 -26.94 -10.37 29.86
N SER A 469 -25.95 -11.25 30.08
CA SER A 469 -25.57 -11.67 31.44
C SER A 469 -24.95 -10.51 32.23
N ALA A 470 -25.24 -10.45 33.53
CA ALA A 470 -24.73 -9.42 34.44
C ALA A 470 -23.20 -9.33 34.47
N SER A 471 -22.51 -10.46 34.26
CA SER A 471 -21.04 -10.51 34.16
C SER A 471 -20.50 -9.74 32.96
N THR A 472 -21.18 -9.79 31.82
CA THR A 472 -20.78 -9.10 30.59
C THR A 472 -20.98 -7.59 30.75
N ALA A 473 -22.12 -7.16 31.28
CA ALA A 473 -22.40 -5.74 31.55
C ALA A 473 -21.41 -5.13 32.55
N ALA A 474 -21.06 -5.86 33.62
CA ALA A 474 -20.10 -5.41 34.61
C ALA A 474 -18.67 -5.21 34.06
N VAL A 475 -18.24 -6.05 33.10
CA VAL A 475 -16.94 -5.88 32.41
C VAL A 475 -16.92 -4.55 31.66
N PHE A 476 -17.93 -4.29 30.83
CA PHE A 476 -18.01 -3.06 30.04
C PHE A 476 -18.08 -1.82 30.95
N GLN A 477 -18.92 -1.83 31.97
CA GLN A 477 -19.12 -0.70 32.86
C GLN A 477 -17.88 -0.38 33.72
N ALA A 478 -17.16 -1.41 34.19
CA ALA A 478 -15.89 -1.23 34.90
C ALA A 478 -14.76 -0.70 34.00
N LEU A 479 -14.75 -1.09 32.72
CA LEU A 479 -13.83 -0.59 31.70
C LEU A 479 -14.06 0.90 31.41
N PHE A 480 -15.32 1.33 31.29
CA PHE A 480 -15.66 2.72 30.99
C PHE A 480 -15.37 3.66 32.17
N ASN A 481 -15.81 3.32 33.37
CA ASN A 481 -15.60 4.16 34.56
C ASN A 481 -14.10 4.38 34.87
N LYS A 482 -13.26 3.37 34.67
CA LYS A 482 -11.80 3.49 34.85
C LYS A 482 -11.09 4.26 33.74
N SER A 483 -11.69 4.36 32.55
CA SER A 483 -11.15 5.11 31.42
C SER A 483 -11.44 6.62 31.48
N GLU A 484 -12.51 7.01 32.18
CA GLU A 484 -12.96 8.40 32.35
C GLU A 484 -12.19 9.15 33.44
N SER A 485 -11.87 8.46 34.54
CA SER A 485 -11.11 9.04 35.66
C SER A 485 -9.68 9.45 35.30
N ARG A 486 -9.21 9.17 34.07
CA ARG A 486 -7.82 9.37 33.65
C ARG A 486 -7.68 9.77 32.18
N ARG A 487 -8.33 10.83 31.67
CA ARG A 487 -7.94 11.40 30.35
C ARG A 487 -8.23 12.90 30.15
N PRO A 488 -7.43 13.57 29.30
CA PRO A 488 -7.79 14.79 28.57
C PRO A 488 -8.56 14.54 27.24
N VAL A 489 -9.13 13.35 27.02
CA VAL A 489 -9.77 12.96 25.74
C VAL A 489 -11.16 12.37 26.01
N SER A 490 -12.19 12.94 25.38
CA SER A 490 -13.60 12.58 25.55
C SER A 490 -13.95 11.25 24.88
N TRP A 491 -14.51 10.33 25.67
CA TRP A 491 -15.03 9.03 25.24
C TRP A 491 -16.54 9.07 24.90
N ALA A 492 -17.17 10.24 24.83
CA ALA A 492 -18.62 10.40 24.68
C ALA A 492 -19.24 9.66 23.45
N PRO A 493 -18.61 9.65 22.26
CA PRO A 493 -19.15 8.90 21.11
C PRO A 493 -19.18 7.39 21.37
N TRP A 494 -18.17 6.87 22.06
CA TRP A 494 -18.05 5.45 22.35
C TRP A 494 -18.90 5.02 23.55
N ARG A 495 -19.13 5.91 24.52
CA ARG A 495 -20.18 5.70 25.54
C ARG A 495 -21.54 5.58 24.91
N THR A 496 -21.82 6.35 23.86
CA THR A 496 -23.09 6.26 23.11
C THR A 496 -23.21 4.90 22.42
N TRP A 497 -22.14 4.37 21.82
CA TRP A 497 -22.11 3.01 21.27
C TRP A 497 -22.25 1.93 22.35
N ALA A 498 -21.48 2.04 23.43
CA ALA A 498 -21.49 1.06 24.52
C ALA A 498 -22.81 1.04 25.29
N SER A 499 -23.46 2.19 25.49
CA SER A 499 -24.80 2.28 26.09
C SER A 499 -25.90 1.79 25.13
N ARG A 500 -25.71 1.95 23.82
CA ARG A 500 -26.57 1.29 22.81
C ARG A 500 -26.35 -0.23 22.74
N CYS A 501 -25.21 -0.72 23.24
CA CYS A 501 -24.83 -2.14 23.25
C CYS A 501 -24.88 -2.82 24.64
N CYS A 502 -25.05 -2.07 25.75
CA CYS A 502 -25.08 -2.58 27.14
C CYS A 502 -26.17 -1.85 27.97
N PRO A 503 -26.94 -2.58 28.80
CA PRO A 503 -28.17 -2.07 29.43
C PRO A 503 -27.94 -1.19 30.68
N SER A 504 -28.87 -0.26 30.93
CA SER A 504 -29.09 0.39 32.22
C SER A 504 -29.84 -0.55 33.18
N THR A 505 -29.35 -0.70 34.41
CA THR A 505 -30.08 -1.36 35.51
C THR A 505 -31.03 -0.36 36.16
N ASP A 506 -32.33 -0.64 36.18
CA ASP A 506 -33.32 0.12 36.96
C ASP A 506 -33.68 -0.62 38.26
N PRO A 507 -33.99 0.10 39.36
CA PRO A 507 -33.98 -0.41 40.72
C PRO A 507 -35.36 -0.96 41.09
N SER A 508 -35.56 -2.27 40.92
CA SER A 508 -36.76 -2.91 41.45
C SER A 508 -36.49 -4.35 41.82
N THR A 509 -35.95 -4.55 43.03
CA THR A 509 -36.24 -5.77 43.80
C THR A 509 -36.31 -5.41 45.28
N PRO A 510 -37.42 -5.76 45.97
CA PRO A 510 -37.65 -5.35 47.35
C PRO A 510 -36.73 -6.10 48.32
N SER A 511 -36.36 -5.38 49.38
CA SER A 511 -35.63 -5.87 50.54
C SER A 511 -36.32 -7.09 51.15
N SER A 512 -35.66 -8.24 51.15
CA SER A 512 -35.88 -9.30 52.14
C SER A 512 -34.79 -9.21 53.20
N ARG A 513 -35.20 -8.76 54.40
CA ARG A 513 -34.40 -8.85 55.64
C ARG A 513 -34.11 -10.31 56.01
N PRO A 514 -33.02 -10.57 56.75
CA PRO A 514 -32.75 -11.87 57.35
C PRO A 514 -33.46 -12.01 58.71
N THR A 515 -33.93 -13.22 59.02
CA THR A 515 -34.17 -13.67 60.40
C THR A 515 -33.75 -15.11 60.57
N ALA A 516 -32.94 -15.30 61.62
CA ALA A 516 -32.48 -16.50 62.32
C ALA A 516 -31.60 -17.49 61.52
#